data_AF-A0A852KP95-F1
#
_entry.id   AF-A0A852KP95-F1
#
_cell.length_a   1.000
_cell.length_b   1.000
_cell.length_c   1.000
_cell.angle_alpha   90.00
_cell.angle_beta   90.00
_cell.angle_gamma   90.00
#
_symmetry.space_group_name_H-M   'P 1'
#
loop_
_entity.id
_entity.type
_entity.pdbx_description
1 polymer ?
#
loop_
_entity_poly.entity_id
_entity_poly.type
_entity_poly.pdbx_seq_one_letter_code
_entity_poly.pdbx_strand_id
1 'polypeptide(L)'
;MIEVLAKLGRGPVFLAGEVLECVITFTNPLSASSTSASSEMLAWASAQIHCQFHASENRVALPPSDGSKHDVQAENETVFVPNRGERGQCILSTPPKILFCDLRLDPGESKSYSYCETLPIDGPPSFRGQSVKYVYKLTIGCQRVNSPIKLLRVPFRVLVLHGLKDYQFPQDEAVAPSNPFLEEEEGLKKDCRLADLATELLMVATSRRSLHLYNISNTRGKVGTFCIFKTVYKIGEDVIGTFNFSDGDIPCLQFSVSLQTEESIQEEFQRRQGQPVSFSTHARHQESCLHTAQSSFSLPIPLSSTPGFTTNIVSLKWRLHFEFVTSGKSAGTCLVRGSQSEAVTWTGVEQMEVDTFSWDLPIKVLPTNPVLASYVSQFSNTNCITI
;
A
#
# COMPACT_ATOMS: atom_id res chain seq x y z
N MET A 1 27.21 27.52 -0.55
CA MET A 1 25.96 26.80 -0.20
C MET A 1 25.68 25.86 -1.36
N ILE A 2 25.61 24.55 -1.13
CA ILE A 2 25.42 23.56 -2.22
C ILE A 2 23.98 23.07 -2.20
N GLU A 3 23.36 22.92 -3.36
CA GLU A 3 22.07 22.28 -3.51
C GLU A 3 22.26 20.82 -3.87
N VAL A 4 21.64 19.92 -3.11
CA VAL A 4 21.63 18.48 -3.37
C VAL A 4 20.23 18.10 -3.81
N LEU A 5 20.08 17.55 -5.01
CA LEU A 5 18.82 17.13 -5.60
C LEU A 5 18.87 15.63 -5.91
N ALA A 6 17.95 14.87 -5.34
CA ALA A 6 17.78 13.45 -5.63
C ALA A 6 16.50 13.25 -6.45
N LYS A 7 16.64 12.60 -7.62
CA LYS A 7 15.55 12.29 -8.54
C LYS A 7 15.44 10.79 -8.75
N LEU A 8 14.28 10.22 -8.49
CA LEU A 8 13.98 8.81 -8.79
C LEU A 8 13.63 8.66 -10.27
N GLY A 9 14.15 7.62 -10.92
CA GLY A 9 14.01 7.44 -12.37
C GLY A 9 12.56 7.19 -12.84
N ARG A 10 11.84 6.27 -12.18
CA ARG A 10 10.53 5.74 -12.63
C ARG A 10 9.33 6.09 -11.76
N GLY A 11 9.56 6.76 -10.64
CA GLY A 11 8.53 7.05 -9.64
C GLY A 11 8.96 6.68 -8.23
N PRO A 12 8.09 6.89 -7.23
CA PRO A 12 8.41 6.65 -5.82
C PRO A 12 7.83 5.32 -5.33
N VAL A 13 7.40 4.42 -6.21
CA VAL A 13 6.85 3.11 -5.84
C VAL A 13 7.63 2.01 -6.55
N PHE A 14 7.99 0.99 -5.79
CA PHE A 14 8.88 -0.10 -6.20
C PHE A 14 8.34 -1.44 -5.72
N LEU A 15 8.66 -2.53 -6.41
CA LEU A 15 8.48 -3.89 -5.92
C LEU A 15 9.68 -4.32 -5.08
N ALA A 16 9.46 -5.17 -4.07
CA ALA A 16 10.55 -5.81 -3.36
C ALA A 16 11.34 -6.72 -4.32
N GLY A 17 12.67 -6.60 -4.33
CA GLY A 17 13.56 -7.25 -5.31
C GLY A 17 13.90 -6.41 -6.53
N GLU A 18 13.24 -5.28 -6.74
CA GLU A 18 13.49 -4.41 -7.88
C GLU A 18 14.65 -3.44 -7.60
N VAL A 19 15.40 -3.04 -8.63
CA VAL A 19 16.47 -2.05 -8.49
C VAL A 19 15.91 -0.64 -8.42
N LEU A 20 16.20 0.06 -7.32
CA LEU A 20 15.96 1.48 -7.18
C LEU A 20 17.10 2.26 -7.84
N GLU A 21 16.76 3.05 -8.86
CA GLU A 21 17.66 3.99 -9.52
C GLU A 21 17.32 5.43 -9.11
N CYS A 22 18.33 6.14 -8.63
CA CYS A 22 18.24 7.53 -8.23
C CYS A 22 19.43 8.34 -8.77
N VAL A 23 19.15 9.43 -9.48
CA VAL A 23 20.16 10.39 -9.90
C VAL A 23 20.28 11.47 -8.83
N ILE A 24 21.47 11.64 -8.29
CA ILE A 24 21.78 12.60 -7.23
C ILE A 24 22.68 13.67 -7.81
N THR A 25 22.19 14.90 -7.89
CA THR A 25 22.89 16.05 -8.44
C THR A 25 23.29 17.01 -7.33
N PHE A 26 24.57 17.38 -7.33
CA PHE A 26 25.14 18.39 -6.44
C PHE A 26 25.43 19.63 -7.29
N THR A 27 24.84 20.76 -6.92
CA THR A 27 24.93 22.02 -7.66
C THR A 27 25.45 23.12 -6.76
N ASN A 28 26.48 23.83 -7.18
CA ASN A 28 26.88 25.10 -6.57
C ASN A 28 26.17 26.23 -7.35
N PRO A 29 25.10 26.85 -6.83
CA PRO A 29 24.34 27.85 -7.57
C PRO A 29 25.17 29.11 -7.83
N LEU A 30 24.98 29.70 -9.02
CA LEU A 30 25.66 30.93 -9.41
C LEU A 30 24.97 32.14 -8.73
N SER A 31 25.66 32.79 -7.79
CA SER A 31 25.22 34.06 -7.19
C SER A 31 25.83 35.27 -7.93
N ALA A 32 25.16 36.43 -7.90
CA ALA A 32 25.62 37.65 -8.60
C ALA A 32 26.99 38.19 -8.13
N SER A 33 27.47 37.74 -6.97
CA SER A 33 28.78 38.08 -6.39
C SER A 33 29.83 36.95 -6.50
N SER A 34 29.54 35.88 -7.26
CA SER A 34 30.41 34.70 -7.33
C SER A 34 31.69 34.98 -8.13
N THR A 35 32.84 34.64 -7.55
CA THR A 35 34.14 34.57 -8.24
C THR A 35 34.69 33.15 -8.14
N SER A 36 35.78 32.81 -8.84
CA SER A 36 36.44 31.49 -8.71
C SER A 36 36.92 31.16 -7.29
N ALA A 37 36.90 32.13 -6.36
CA ALA A 37 37.14 31.92 -4.93
C ALA A 37 35.91 31.39 -4.15
N SER A 38 34.74 31.31 -4.79
CA SER A 38 33.49 30.76 -4.22
C SER A 38 33.25 29.29 -4.58
N SER A 39 34.31 28.55 -4.94
CA SER A 39 34.25 27.10 -5.03
C SER A 39 33.92 26.51 -3.66
N GLU A 40 32.98 25.58 -3.62
CA GLU A 40 32.62 24.85 -2.40
C GLU A 40 33.19 23.43 -2.47
N MET A 41 33.52 22.87 -1.31
CA MET A 41 34.11 21.53 -1.19
C MET A 41 33.26 20.64 -0.28
N LEU A 42 32.88 19.48 -0.83
CA LEU A 42 32.24 18.40 -0.09
C LEU A 42 33.28 17.33 0.21
N ALA A 43 33.40 16.97 1.48
CA ALA A 43 34.33 15.94 1.94
C ALA A 43 33.87 14.56 1.46
N TRP A 44 32.57 14.26 1.54
CA TRP A 44 32.03 12.99 1.07
C TRP A 44 30.52 13.08 0.88
N ALA A 45 29.99 12.14 0.11
CA ALA A 45 28.58 11.80 0.12
C ALA A 45 28.38 10.29 0.03
N SER A 46 27.39 9.77 0.74
CA SER A 46 27.00 8.37 0.72
C SER A 46 25.49 8.21 0.74
N ALA A 47 25.00 7.14 0.15
CA ALA A 47 23.58 6.85 0.04
C ALA A 47 23.27 5.44 0.54
N GLN A 48 22.13 5.29 1.21
CA GLN A 48 21.69 4.02 1.77
C GLN A 48 20.17 3.95 1.82
N ILE A 49 19.63 2.76 1.58
CA ILE A 49 18.21 2.47 1.73
C ILE A 49 17.99 1.82 3.09
N HIS A 50 16.93 2.25 3.77
CA HIS A 50 16.50 1.61 5.02
C HIS A 50 14.98 1.62 5.18
N CYS A 51 14.49 0.65 5.96
CA CYS A 51 13.11 0.59 6.43
C CYS A 51 13.04 0.87 7.92
N GLN A 52 12.19 1.84 8.26
CA GLN A 52 11.86 2.19 9.62
C GLN A 52 10.55 1.53 10.04
N PHE A 53 10.60 0.86 11.18
CA PHE A 53 9.46 0.29 11.85
C PHE A 53 9.05 1.15 13.04
N HIS A 54 7.78 1.53 13.08
CA HIS A 54 7.18 2.16 14.24
C HIS A 54 6.05 1.27 14.75
N ALA A 55 6.09 0.96 16.04
CA ALA A 55 5.00 0.29 16.72
C ALA A 55 4.28 1.28 17.63
N SER A 56 2.95 1.19 17.66
CA SER A 56 2.13 1.93 18.60
C SER A 56 2.34 1.38 19.99
N GLU A 57 2.92 2.18 20.88
CA GLU A 57 3.17 1.77 22.26
C GLU A 57 1.89 1.25 22.91
N ASN A 58 0.74 1.87 22.65
CA ASN A 58 -0.54 1.49 23.27
C ASN A 58 -1.07 0.12 22.87
N ARG A 59 -0.61 -0.43 21.75
CA ARG A 59 -1.18 -1.64 21.12
C ARG A 59 -0.18 -2.79 20.99
N VAL A 60 1.10 -2.47 20.86
CA VAL A 60 2.15 -3.45 20.58
C VAL A 60 3.14 -3.45 21.74
N ALA A 61 3.39 -4.63 22.31
CA ALA A 61 4.43 -4.87 23.28
C ALA A 61 5.63 -5.48 22.56
N LEU A 62 6.61 -4.66 22.21
CA LEU A 62 7.89 -5.14 21.70
C LEU A 62 8.79 -5.55 22.85
N PRO A 63 9.66 -6.57 22.67
CA PRO A 63 10.72 -6.84 23.62
C PRO A 63 11.56 -5.57 23.82
N PRO A 64 12.10 -5.35 25.02
CA PRO A 64 12.98 -4.22 25.28
C PRO A 64 14.16 -4.31 24.31
N SER A 65 14.27 -3.35 23.39
CA SER A 65 15.44 -3.21 22.55
C SER A 65 16.60 -2.91 23.48
N ASP A 66 17.60 -3.80 23.53
CA ASP A 66 18.89 -3.44 24.10
C ASP A 66 19.38 -2.17 23.41
N GLY A 67 19.62 -1.14 24.23
CA GLY A 67 20.15 0.19 23.94
C GLY A 67 20.31 0.63 22.49
N SER A 68 19.44 1.54 22.05
CA SER A 68 19.92 2.76 21.38
C SER A 68 19.12 3.98 21.82
N LYS A 69 19.06 4.22 23.14
CA LYS A 69 18.95 5.60 23.64
C LYS A 69 20.30 6.26 23.44
N HIS A 70 20.61 6.76 22.25
CA HIS A 70 21.74 7.66 22.04
C HIS A 70 21.38 8.71 20.99
N ASP A 71 20.63 9.72 21.41
CA ASP A 71 20.93 11.10 21.01
C ASP A 71 21.57 11.78 22.23
N VAL A 72 22.71 11.24 22.67
CA VAL A 72 23.71 12.06 23.37
C VAL A 72 24.64 12.54 22.26
N GLN A 73 24.34 13.74 21.80
CA GLN A 73 25.26 14.75 21.27
C GLN A 73 26.71 14.26 21.02
N ALA A 74 27.02 13.96 19.76
CA ALA A 74 28.37 14.06 19.24
C ALA A 74 28.35 15.01 18.04
N GLU A 75 28.76 16.26 18.28
CA GLU A 75 28.85 17.31 17.26
C GLU A 75 30.00 17.05 16.25
N ASN A 76 30.84 16.03 16.50
CA ASN A 76 32.10 15.79 15.78
C ASN A 76 32.23 14.43 15.09
N GLU A 77 31.17 13.64 14.96
CA GLU A 77 31.25 12.36 14.23
C GLU A 77 31.12 12.58 12.71
N THR A 78 32.14 12.15 11.97
CA THR A 78 32.17 12.09 10.49
C THR A 78 31.49 10.83 9.94
N VAL A 79 30.90 10.00 10.81
CA VAL A 79 30.31 8.72 10.44
C VAL A 79 28.93 8.94 9.82
N PHE A 80 28.69 8.28 8.69
CA PHE A 80 27.37 8.25 8.06
C PHE A 80 26.40 7.40 8.87
N VAL A 81 25.45 8.06 9.54
CA VAL A 81 24.36 7.42 10.28
C VAL A 81 23.02 7.75 9.60
N PRO A 82 22.47 6.87 8.74
CA PRO A 82 21.29 7.16 7.90
C PRO A 82 20.01 7.41 8.72
N ASN A 83 19.92 6.79 9.90
CA ASN A 83 18.76 6.83 10.79
C ASN A 83 18.83 7.98 11.82
N ARG A 84 19.85 8.85 11.77
CA ARG A 84 20.08 9.88 12.79
C ARG A 84 18.89 10.83 12.94
N GLY A 85 18.35 10.95 14.15
CA GLY A 85 17.19 11.79 14.46
C GLY A 85 15.84 11.22 13.98
N GLU A 86 15.81 9.97 13.51
CA GLU A 86 14.54 9.31 13.19
C GLU A 86 14.03 8.49 14.37
N ARG A 87 12.70 8.49 14.56
CA ARG A 87 12.05 7.65 15.58
C ARG A 87 11.82 6.25 15.01
N GLY A 88 11.70 5.24 15.88
CA GLY A 88 11.42 3.87 15.47
C GLY A 88 12.67 3.00 15.31
N GLN A 89 12.47 1.72 15.05
CA GLN A 89 13.54 0.73 14.88
C GLN A 89 13.89 0.58 13.40
N CYS A 90 15.18 0.57 13.07
CA CYS A 90 15.62 0.19 11.73
C CYS A 90 15.59 -1.33 11.61
N ILE A 91 14.62 -1.86 10.87
CA ILE A 91 14.44 -3.31 10.72
C ILE A 91 15.15 -3.87 9.49
N LEU A 92 15.53 -3.00 8.56
CA LEU A 92 16.15 -3.38 7.30
C LEU A 92 16.99 -2.21 6.79
N SER A 93 18.21 -2.51 6.36
CA SER A 93 19.10 -1.54 5.72
C SER A 93 19.97 -2.23 4.68
N THR A 94 20.21 -1.55 3.56
CA THR A 94 21.18 -1.99 2.56
C THR A 94 22.59 -1.56 2.98
N PRO A 95 23.67 -2.13 2.42
CA PRO A 95 25.00 -1.58 2.59
C PRO A 95 25.06 -0.12 2.09
N PRO A 96 25.73 0.80 2.82
CA PRO A 96 25.91 2.17 2.35
C PRO A 96 26.85 2.21 1.14
N LYS A 97 26.50 2.98 0.10
CA LYS A 97 27.35 3.21 -1.07
C LYS A 97 27.90 4.63 -1.05
N ILE A 98 29.21 4.75 -1.23
CA ILE A 98 29.90 6.02 -1.32
C ILE A 98 29.74 6.57 -2.74
N LEU A 99 29.29 7.82 -2.86
CA LEU A 99 29.15 8.51 -4.15
C LEU A 99 30.46 9.18 -4.56
N PHE A 100 31.14 9.83 -3.61
CA PHE A 100 32.47 10.43 -3.77
C PHE A 100 33.13 10.65 -2.41
N CYS A 101 34.46 10.80 -2.40
CA CYS A 101 35.28 11.05 -1.20
C CYS A 101 36.02 12.39 -1.21
N ASP A 102 35.77 13.25 -2.19
CA ASP A 102 36.13 14.67 -2.20
C ASP A 102 35.56 15.27 -3.49
N LEU A 103 34.77 16.34 -3.38
CA LEU A 103 34.16 16.98 -4.52
C LEU A 103 34.27 18.50 -4.42
N ARG A 104 35.02 19.09 -5.35
CA ARG A 104 35.03 20.52 -5.58
C ARG A 104 34.03 20.89 -6.68
N LEU A 105 33.22 21.90 -6.40
CA LEU A 105 32.27 22.48 -7.34
C LEU A 105 32.52 23.99 -7.46
N ASP A 106 32.83 24.44 -8.67
CA ASP A 106 32.92 25.86 -8.99
C ASP A 106 31.52 26.50 -9.10
N PRO A 107 31.40 27.83 -8.99
CA PRO A 107 30.10 28.48 -9.07
C PRO A 107 29.40 28.21 -10.41
N GLY A 108 28.16 27.74 -10.36
CA GLY A 108 27.38 27.28 -11.50
C GLY A 108 27.65 25.83 -11.92
N GLU A 109 28.66 25.17 -11.36
CA GLU A 109 28.96 23.77 -11.67
C GLU A 109 27.95 22.84 -10.99
N SER A 110 27.55 21.81 -11.73
CA SER A 110 26.73 20.71 -11.22
C SER A 110 27.35 19.38 -11.58
N LYS A 111 27.39 18.44 -10.63
CA LYS A 111 27.83 17.06 -10.87
C LYS A 111 26.74 16.09 -10.41
N SER A 112 26.45 15.11 -11.27
CA SER A 112 25.41 14.11 -11.03
C SER A 112 26.03 12.73 -10.88
N TYR A 113 25.52 11.96 -9.93
CA TYR A 113 25.92 10.57 -9.65
C TYR A 113 24.68 9.68 -9.73
N SER A 114 24.81 8.50 -10.33
CA SER A 114 23.73 7.50 -10.35
C SER A 114 23.90 6.53 -9.17
N TYR A 115 22.86 6.39 -8.37
CA TYR A 115 22.75 5.42 -7.30
C TYR A 115 21.79 4.30 -7.72
N CYS A 116 22.30 3.07 -7.78
CA CYS A 116 21.51 1.88 -8.08
C CYS A 116 21.64 0.87 -6.94
N GLU A 117 20.52 0.43 -6.37
CA GLU A 117 20.50 -0.57 -5.30
C GLU A 117 19.29 -1.49 -5.42
N THR A 118 19.48 -2.79 -5.18
CA THR A 118 18.37 -3.75 -5.22
C THR A 118 17.62 -3.75 -3.89
N LEU A 119 16.30 -3.58 -3.94
CA LEU A 119 15.48 -3.62 -2.73
C LEU A 119 15.43 -5.05 -2.15
N PRO A 120 15.67 -5.23 -0.84
CA PRO A 120 15.59 -6.56 -0.24
C PRO A 120 14.20 -7.19 -0.38
N ILE A 121 14.15 -8.45 -0.79
CA ILE A 121 12.91 -9.18 -1.06
C ILE A 121 12.21 -9.61 0.24
N ASP A 122 12.98 -9.83 1.30
CA ASP A 122 12.49 -10.28 2.61
C ASP A 122 11.92 -9.15 3.48
N GLY A 123 11.91 -7.92 2.96
CA GLY A 123 11.37 -6.76 3.65
C GLY A 123 9.84 -6.74 3.69
N PRO A 124 9.22 -6.15 4.73
CA PRO A 124 7.77 -5.93 4.76
C PRO A 124 7.35 -4.89 3.71
N PRO A 125 6.09 -4.89 3.24
CA PRO A 125 5.59 -3.82 2.37
C PRO A 125 5.51 -2.49 3.14
N SER A 126 5.56 -1.37 2.43
CA SER A 126 5.30 -0.05 3.01
C SER A 126 3.84 0.04 3.46
N PHE A 127 3.62 0.25 4.75
CA PHE A 127 2.28 0.24 5.36
C PHE A 127 2.17 1.27 6.47
N ARG A 128 0.98 1.85 6.62
CA ARG A 128 0.65 2.81 7.68
C ARG A 128 -0.69 2.41 8.31
N GLY A 129 -0.62 1.54 9.30
CA GLY A 129 -1.77 1.08 10.09
C GLY A 129 -1.98 1.89 11.37
N GLN A 130 -2.88 1.37 12.21
CA GLN A 130 -3.14 1.91 13.54
C GLN A 130 -2.16 1.37 14.59
N SER A 131 -1.69 0.13 14.40
CA SER A 131 -0.80 -0.53 15.35
C SER A 131 0.66 -0.45 14.92
N VAL A 132 0.94 -0.54 13.61
CA VAL A 132 2.31 -0.44 13.10
C VAL A 132 2.44 0.42 11.84
N LYS A 133 3.68 0.88 11.58
CA LYS A 133 4.04 1.62 10.38
C LYS A 133 5.41 1.18 9.87
N TYR A 134 5.48 0.83 8.58
CA TYR A 134 6.71 0.50 7.85
C TYR A 134 6.97 1.58 6.80
N VAL A 135 8.11 2.27 6.91
CA VAL A 135 8.47 3.41 6.03
C VAL A 135 9.82 3.17 5.40
N TYR A 136 9.88 3.17 4.06
CA TYR A 136 11.13 3.06 3.32
C TYR A 136 11.63 4.44 2.91
N LYS A 137 12.95 4.65 3.07
CA LYS A 137 13.63 5.88 2.70
C LYS A 137 14.97 5.56 2.08
N LEU A 138 15.32 6.32 1.05
CA LEU A 138 16.68 6.47 0.58
C LEU A 138 17.25 7.70 1.28
N THR A 139 18.26 7.49 2.13
CA THR A 139 18.95 8.59 2.81
C THR A 139 20.30 8.83 2.17
N ILE A 140 20.51 10.07 1.75
CA ILE A 140 21.78 10.56 1.21
C ILE A 140 22.41 11.47 2.26
N GLY A 141 23.51 11.02 2.84
CA GLY A 141 24.33 11.83 3.73
C GLY A 141 25.42 12.53 2.94
N CYS A 142 25.65 13.79 3.28
CA CYS A 142 26.73 14.57 2.70
C CYS A 142 27.33 15.48 3.76
N GLN A 143 28.63 15.72 3.64
CA GLN A 143 29.36 16.60 4.54
C GLN A 143 30.12 17.65 3.73
N ARG A 144 29.78 18.92 3.96
CA ARG A 144 30.62 20.05 3.52
C ARG A 144 31.82 20.17 4.44
N VAL A 145 32.98 20.50 3.90
CA VAL A 145 34.20 20.67 4.71
C VAL A 145 33.92 21.69 5.83
N ASN A 146 34.36 21.37 7.04
CA ASN A 146 34.13 22.16 8.26
C ASN A 146 32.65 22.42 8.60
N SER A 147 31.73 21.57 8.15
CA SER A 147 30.30 21.67 8.44
C SER A 147 29.73 20.34 8.95
N PRO A 148 28.61 20.37 9.71
CA PRO A 148 27.95 19.15 10.15
C PRO A 148 27.37 18.37 8.97
N ILE A 149 27.22 17.06 9.15
CA ILE A 149 26.58 16.17 8.18
C ILE A 149 25.12 16.59 8.00
N LYS A 150 24.69 16.72 6.74
CA LYS A 150 23.29 16.90 6.38
C LYS A 150 22.77 15.67 5.66
N LEU A 151 21.52 15.30 5.96
CA LEU A 151 20.85 14.11 5.45
C LEU A 151 19.66 14.51 4.58
N LEU A 152 19.71 14.20 3.29
CA LEU A 152 18.56 14.24 2.39
C LEU A 152 17.82 12.91 2.49
N ARG A 153 16.51 12.95 2.71
CA ARG A 153 15.66 11.76 2.83
C ARG A 153 14.65 11.74 1.69
N VAL A 154 14.68 10.66 0.92
CA VAL A 154 13.78 10.42 -0.21
C VAL A 154 12.85 9.27 0.18
N PRO A 155 11.62 9.56 0.65
CA PRO A 155 10.66 8.51 0.98
C PRO A 155 10.14 7.85 -0.29
N PHE A 156 9.97 6.54 -0.23
CA PHE A 156 9.37 5.77 -1.32
C PHE A 156 8.54 4.62 -0.73
N ARG A 157 7.70 4.02 -1.59
CA ARG A 157 6.77 2.96 -1.23
C ARG A 157 7.25 1.64 -1.84
N VAL A 158 7.23 0.59 -1.03
CA VAL A 158 7.55 -0.78 -1.44
C VAL A 158 6.28 -1.62 -1.43
N LEU A 159 6.02 -2.31 -2.54
CA LEU A 159 4.98 -3.32 -2.69
C LEU A 159 5.63 -4.71 -2.67
N VAL A 160 5.00 -5.67 -2.01
CA VAL A 160 5.50 -7.04 -1.92
C VAL A 160 4.51 -7.96 -2.63
N LEU A 161 5.01 -8.75 -3.58
CA LEU A 161 4.27 -9.81 -4.24
C LEU A 161 4.83 -11.16 -3.77
N HIS A 162 4.07 -11.84 -2.90
CA HIS A 162 4.41 -13.17 -2.42
C HIS A 162 4.32 -14.19 -3.57
N GLY A 163 5.36 -15.03 -3.72
CA GLY A 163 5.44 -16.04 -4.80
C GLY A 163 6.38 -15.68 -5.97
N LEU A 164 6.96 -14.46 -6.00
CA LEU A 164 7.98 -14.10 -6.99
C LEU A 164 9.26 -14.95 -6.89
N LYS A 165 9.56 -15.52 -5.71
CA LYS A 165 10.76 -16.35 -5.49
C LYS A 165 10.63 -17.77 -6.06
N ASP A 166 9.41 -18.29 -6.18
CA ASP A 166 9.15 -19.70 -6.52
C ASP A 166 8.92 -19.90 -8.03
N TYR A 167 8.74 -18.81 -8.78
CA TYR A 167 8.66 -18.86 -10.24
C TYR A 167 10.09 -18.97 -10.82
N GLN A 168 10.67 -20.16 -10.70
CA GLN A 168 11.70 -20.56 -11.64
C GLN A 168 11.04 -20.63 -13.01
N PHE A 169 11.60 -19.92 -13.99
CA PHE A 169 11.24 -20.09 -15.38
C PHE A 169 11.09 -21.59 -15.67
N PRO A 170 10.05 -22.04 -16.41
CA PRO A 170 10.31 -23.18 -17.27
C PRO A 170 11.57 -22.77 -18.03
N GLN A 171 12.69 -23.45 -17.78
CA GLN A 171 13.77 -23.43 -18.76
C GLN A 171 13.04 -23.74 -20.06
N ASP A 172 13.10 -22.81 -21.02
CA ASP A 172 12.53 -23.02 -22.34
C ASP A 172 13.05 -24.36 -22.86
N GLU A 173 12.29 -25.44 -22.67
CA GLU A 173 12.21 -26.48 -23.67
C GLU A 173 11.55 -25.80 -24.86
N ALA A 174 12.44 -25.23 -25.68
CA ALA A 174 12.29 -24.79 -27.05
C ALA A 174 10.85 -24.66 -27.60
N VAL A 175 10.54 -23.50 -28.17
CA VAL A 175 9.80 -23.25 -29.45
C VAL A 175 9.11 -21.88 -29.37
N ALA A 176 9.90 -20.82 -29.23
CA ALA A 176 9.53 -19.52 -29.80
C ALA A 176 10.53 -19.24 -30.91
N PRO A 177 10.10 -18.92 -32.15
CA PRO A 177 11.03 -18.58 -33.21
C PRO A 177 11.79 -17.32 -32.78
N SER A 178 13.09 -17.44 -32.56
CA SER A 178 13.97 -16.33 -32.23
C SER A 178 13.89 -15.34 -33.38
N ASN A 179 13.31 -14.16 -33.13
CA ASN A 179 13.11 -13.16 -34.15
C ASN A 179 14.48 -12.57 -34.55
N PRO A 180 14.97 -12.81 -35.78
CA PRO A 180 16.31 -12.43 -36.19
C PRO A 180 16.53 -10.92 -36.36
N PHE A 181 15.49 -10.10 -36.11
CA PHE A 181 15.54 -8.64 -36.16
C PHE A 181 15.60 -7.96 -34.77
N LEU A 182 15.54 -8.72 -33.69
CA LEU A 182 15.64 -8.19 -32.33
C LEU A 182 17.02 -8.50 -31.76
N GLU A 183 17.84 -7.46 -31.56
CA GLU A 183 19.11 -7.59 -30.86
C GLU A 183 18.85 -7.97 -29.39
N GLU A 184 19.39 -9.11 -28.97
CA GLU A 184 19.41 -9.54 -27.57
C GLU A 184 20.40 -8.64 -26.80
N GLU A 185 19.91 -7.50 -26.28
CA GLU A 185 20.66 -6.71 -25.29
C GLU A 185 20.76 -7.50 -23.98
N GLU A 186 21.78 -8.33 -23.90
CA GLU A 186 22.23 -8.99 -22.68
C GLU A 186 22.92 -7.96 -21.77
N GLY A 187 22.18 -7.40 -20.81
CA GLY A 187 22.80 -6.70 -19.69
C GLY A 187 21.91 -5.73 -18.94
N LEU A 188 21.04 -4.98 -19.64
CA LEU A 188 20.28 -3.87 -19.05
C LEU A 188 18.81 -4.21 -18.71
N LYS A 189 18.35 -5.43 -19.01
CA LYS A 189 16.92 -5.82 -19.00
C LYS A 189 16.46 -6.65 -17.79
N LYS A 190 17.20 -6.74 -16.67
CA LYS A 190 16.75 -7.53 -15.51
C LYS A 190 15.64 -6.85 -14.70
N ASP A 191 15.64 -5.52 -14.62
CA ASP A 191 14.69 -4.77 -13.78
C ASP A 191 13.31 -4.62 -14.43
N CYS A 192 13.29 -4.37 -15.74
CA CYS A 192 12.05 -4.34 -16.53
C CYS A 192 11.37 -5.73 -16.49
N ARG A 193 12.17 -6.81 -16.56
CA ARG A 193 11.66 -8.20 -16.46
C ARG A 193 10.93 -8.49 -15.16
N LEU A 194 11.35 -7.95 -14.01
CA LEU A 194 10.66 -8.25 -12.73
C LEU A 194 9.29 -7.58 -12.64
N ALA A 195 9.17 -6.32 -13.05
CA ALA A 195 7.89 -5.62 -13.08
C ALA A 195 6.95 -6.23 -14.13
N ASP A 196 7.47 -6.62 -15.29
CA ASP A 196 6.72 -7.29 -16.36
C ASP A 196 6.24 -8.68 -15.92
N LEU A 197 7.14 -9.49 -15.34
CA LEU A 197 6.81 -10.80 -14.78
C LEU A 197 5.78 -10.69 -13.66
N ALA A 198 5.96 -9.74 -12.73
CA ALA A 198 4.99 -9.49 -11.67
C ALA A 198 3.62 -9.12 -12.28
N THR A 199 3.60 -8.32 -13.35
CA THR A 199 2.37 -7.97 -14.05
C THR A 199 1.71 -9.19 -14.68
N GLU A 200 2.48 -10.07 -15.33
CA GLU A 200 1.98 -11.32 -15.91
C GLU A 200 1.41 -12.27 -14.83
N LEU A 201 2.15 -12.50 -13.75
CA LEU A 201 1.70 -13.32 -12.62
C LEU A 201 0.40 -12.78 -12.00
N LEU A 202 0.31 -11.46 -11.85
CA LEU A 202 -0.90 -10.80 -11.38
C LEU A 202 -2.07 -10.99 -12.34
N MET A 203 -1.86 -10.90 -13.65
CA MET A 203 -2.91 -11.17 -14.65
C MET A 203 -3.39 -12.63 -14.58
N VAL A 204 -2.48 -13.59 -14.46
CA VAL A 204 -2.83 -15.02 -14.31
C VAL A 204 -3.63 -15.25 -13.02
N ALA A 205 -3.21 -14.62 -11.91
CA ALA A 205 -3.87 -14.77 -10.62
C ALA A 205 -5.28 -14.14 -10.59
N THR A 206 -5.47 -12.96 -11.20
CA THR A 206 -6.75 -12.24 -11.15
C THR A 206 -7.69 -12.53 -12.32
N SER A 207 -7.23 -13.21 -13.39
CA SER A 207 -8.08 -13.54 -14.55
C SER A 207 -9.10 -14.65 -14.28
N ARG A 208 -8.81 -15.56 -13.34
CA ARG A 208 -9.70 -16.67 -12.98
C ARG A 208 -11.01 -16.15 -12.39
N ARG A 209 -12.11 -16.41 -13.09
CA ARG A 209 -13.48 -16.07 -12.64
C ARG A 209 -14.20 -17.35 -12.26
N SER A 210 -14.76 -17.38 -11.06
CA SER A 210 -15.63 -18.45 -10.59
C SER A 210 -16.80 -17.82 -9.85
N LEU A 211 -18.02 -18.20 -10.23
CA LEU A 211 -19.22 -17.74 -9.57
C LEU A 211 -19.30 -18.37 -8.18
N HIS A 212 -19.23 -17.55 -7.14
CA HIS A 212 -19.48 -17.96 -5.76
C HIS A 212 -20.85 -17.44 -5.37
N LEU A 213 -21.75 -18.35 -4.99
CA LEU A 213 -23.11 -18.05 -4.57
C LEU A 213 -23.24 -18.32 -3.07
N TYR A 214 -23.76 -17.35 -2.34
CA TYR A 214 -23.97 -17.40 -0.90
C TYR A 214 -25.44 -17.18 -0.60
N ASN A 215 -26.03 -18.04 0.22
CA ASN A 215 -27.39 -17.87 0.71
C ASN A 215 -27.36 -16.99 1.96
N ILE A 216 -28.07 -15.86 1.92
CA ILE A 216 -28.20 -14.96 3.05
C ILE A 216 -29.50 -15.30 3.76
N SER A 217 -29.40 -15.76 5.00
CA SER A 217 -30.52 -16.11 5.86
C SER A 217 -30.41 -15.41 7.21
N ASN A 218 -31.54 -14.92 7.71
CA ASN A 218 -31.70 -14.44 9.08
C ASN A 218 -32.35 -15.55 9.94
N THR A 219 -32.41 -15.37 11.25
CA THR A 219 -33.09 -16.28 12.21
C THR A 219 -34.54 -16.58 11.83
N ARG A 220 -35.19 -15.68 11.09
CA ARG A 220 -36.59 -15.81 10.64
C ARG A 220 -36.79 -16.48 9.28
N GLY A 221 -35.73 -16.70 8.49
CA GLY A 221 -35.87 -17.18 7.10
C GLY A 221 -34.86 -16.60 6.12
N LYS A 222 -35.03 -16.91 4.83
CA LYS A 222 -34.12 -16.49 3.76
C LYS A 222 -34.35 -15.02 3.40
N VAL A 223 -33.28 -14.24 3.27
CA VAL A 223 -33.34 -12.83 2.85
C VAL A 223 -33.05 -12.72 1.35
N GLY A 224 -32.10 -13.50 0.85
CA GLY A 224 -31.74 -13.48 -0.56
C GLY A 224 -30.49 -14.30 -0.84
N THR A 225 -29.94 -14.10 -2.03
CA THR A 225 -28.70 -14.74 -2.47
C THR A 225 -27.71 -13.68 -2.92
N PHE A 226 -26.45 -13.83 -2.52
CA PHE A 226 -25.35 -12.97 -2.93
C PHE A 226 -24.43 -13.74 -3.86
N CYS A 227 -24.00 -13.10 -4.93
CA CYS A 227 -23.04 -13.68 -5.85
C CYS A 227 -21.88 -12.75 -6.16
N ILE A 228 -20.70 -13.36 -6.27
CA ILE A 228 -19.44 -12.70 -6.60
C ILE A 228 -18.63 -13.59 -7.56
N PHE A 229 -17.99 -12.99 -8.55
CA PHE A 229 -17.27 -13.74 -9.60
C PHE A 229 -15.79 -13.97 -9.29
N LYS A 230 -15.25 -13.29 -8.28
CA LYS A 230 -13.83 -13.37 -7.89
C LYS A 230 -13.71 -13.16 -6.39
N THR A 231 -12.70 -13.78 -5.78
CA THR A 231 -12.31 -13.55 -4.38
C THR A 231 -10.87 -13.04 -4.26
N VAL A 232 -10.17 -12.95 -5.40
CA VAL A 232 -8.81 -12.43 -5.53
C VAL A 232 -8.85 -11.24 -6.49
N TYR A 233 -8.41 -10.09 -6.01
CA TYR A 233 -8.41 -8.82 -6.73
C TYR A 233 -7.01 -8.21 -6.69
N LYS A 234 -6.69 -7.32 -7.63
CA LYS A 234 -5.50 -6.45 -7.53
C LYS A 234 -5.88 -5.06 -7.04
N ILE A 235 -4.94 -4.37 -6.44
CA ILE A 235 -5.09 -2.94 -6.11
C ILE A 235 -5.46 -2.14 -7.37
N GLY A 236 -6.50 -1.31 -7.28
CA GLY A 236 -7.05 -0.56 -8.42
C GLY A 236 -8.16 -1.27 -9.20
N GLU A 237 -8.52 -2.52 -8.84
CA GLU A 237 -9.74 -3.15 -9.36
C GLU A 237 -10.98 -2.78 -8.54
N ASP A 238 -12.13 -2.98 -9.15
CA ASP A 238 -13.43 -2.83 -8.52
C ASP A 238 -13.97 -4.20 -8.08
N VAL A 239 -14.41 -4.28 -6.82
CA VAL A 239 -15.13 -5.44 -6.29
C VAL A 239 -16.60 -5.29 -6.64
N ILE A 240 -17.07 -6.13 -7.56
CA ILE A 240 -18.46 -6.14 -8.01
C ILE A 240 -19.16 -7.37 -7.46
N GLY A 241 -20.32 -7.15 -6.85
CA GLY A 241 -21.18 -8.19 -6.32
C GLY A 241 -22.65 -7.89 -6.60
N THR A 242 -23.44 -8.95 -6.72
CA THR A 242 -24.87 -8.87 -7.05
C THR A 242 -25.70 -9.59 -6.01
N PHE A 243 -26.80 -8.97 -5.61
CA PHE A 243 -27.80 -9.52 -4.70
C PHE A 243 -29.08 -9.83 -5.46
N ASN A 244 -29.66 -10.99 -5.19
CA ASN A 244 -30.98 -11.37 -5.65
C ASN A 244 -31.87 -11.63 -4.43
N PHE A 245 -32.87 -10.77 -4.23
CA PHE A 245 -33.84 -10.81 -3.15
C PHE A 245 -35.18 -11.41 -3.59
N SER A 246 -35.32 -11.83 -4.86
CA SER A 246 -36.58 -12.37 -5.42
C SER A 246 -37.06 -13.63 -4.72
N ASP A 247 -36.13 -14.42 -4.18
CA ASP A 247 -36.38 -15.71 -3.50
C ASP A 247 -36.20 -15.59 -1.98
N GLY A 248 -36.43 -14.40 -1.43
CA GLY A 248 -36.35 -14.11 0.01
C GLY A 248 -37.72 -14.13 0.67
N ASP A 249 -37.85 -14.88 1.77
CA ASP A 249 -39.03 -14.86 2.64
C ASP A 249 -39.15 -13.54 3.41
N ILE A 250 -38.00 -12.92 3.72
CA ILE A 250 -37.92 -11.68 4.51
C ILE A 250 -37.49 -10.53 3.60
N PRO A 251 -38.24 -9.42 3.57
CA PRO A 251 -37.85 -8.25 2.79
C PRO A 251 -36.63 -7.57 3.41
N CYS A 252 -35.60 -7.38 2.58
CA CYS A 252 -34.45 -6.55 2.90
C CYS A 252 -34.81 -5.09 2.69
N LEU A 253 -34.72 -4.28 3.74
CA LEU A 253 -35.03 -2.85 3.70
C LEU A 253 -33.85 -2.05 3.17
N GLN A 254 -32.65 -2.40 3.63
CA GLN A 254 -31.42 -1.73 3.28
C GLN A 254 -30.26 -2.70 3.44
N PHE A 255 -29.25 -2.58 2.59
CA PHE A 255 -27.94 -3.18 2.87
C PHE A 255 -26.83 -2.14 2.77
N SER A 256 -25.73 -2.42 3.44
CA SER A 256 -24.46 -1.73 3.24
C SER A 256 -23.33 -2.74 3.06
N VAL A 257 -22.44 -2.45 2.12
CA VAL A 257 -21.22 -3.22 1.89
C VAL A 257 -20.03 -2.30 2.06
N SER A 258 -19.12 -2.69 2.94
CA SER A 258 -17.90 -1.95 3.23
C SER A 258 -16.67 -2.79 2.91
N LEU A 259 -15.78 -2.24 2.10
CA LEU A 259 -14.46 -2.81 1.85
C LEU A 259 -13.53 -2.43 3.01
N GLN A 260 -13.11 -3.41 3.80
CA GLN A 260 -12.34 -3.20 5.02
C GLN A 260 -11.03 -3.98 5.03
N THR A 261 -10.01 -3.39 5.67
CA THR A 261 -8.82 -4.11 6.09
C THR A 261 -8.86 -4.40 7.58
N GLU A 262 -8.54 -5.63 7.93
CA GLU A 262 -8.39 -6.13 9.30
C GLU A 262 -6.91 -6.21 9.63
N GLU A 263 -6.47 -5.38 10.56
CA GLU A 263 -5.11 -5.38 11.12
C GLU A 263 -5.13 -6.10 12.47
N SER A 264 -4.53 -7.29 12.51
CA SER A 264 -4.40 -8.12 13.71
C SER A 264 -2.95 -8.21 14.17
N ILE A 265 -2.72 -8.10 15.48
CA ILE A 265 -1.40 -8.20 16.10
C ILE A 265 -1.21 -9.64 16.55
N GLN A 266 -0.04 -10.22 16.29
CA GLN A 266 0.32 -11.56 16.75
C GLN A 266 0.30 -11.62 18.28
N GLU A 267 -0.20 -12.73 18.84
CA GLU A 267 -0.48 -12.88 20.29
C GLU A 267 0.74 -12.56 21.16
N GLU A 268 1.95 -12.93 20.70
CA GLU A 268 3.23 -12.70 21.38
C GLU A 268 3.58 -11.22 21.57
N PHE A 269 3.10 -10.35 20.67
CA PHE A 269 3.39 -8.91 20.66
C PHE A 269 2.16 -8.08 21.07
N GLN A 270 1.07 -8.72 21.52
CA GLN A 270 -0.10 -8.01 22.03
C GLN A 270 0.19 -7.40 23.39
N ARG A 271 -0.14 -6.12 23.55
CA ARG A 271 0.00 -5.46 24.86
C ARG A 271 -1.05 -5.94 25.88
N ARG A 272 -2.22 -6.36 25.40
CA ARG A 272 -3.30 -6.96 26.20
C ARG A 272 -3.77 -8.23 25.50
N GLN A 273 -3.87 -9.33 26.24
CA GLN A 273 -4.42 -10.57 25.68
C GLN A 273 -5.86 -10.33 25.21
N GLY A 274 -6.18 -10.78 24.00
CA GLY A 274 -7.51 -10.60 23.39
C GLY A 274 -7.79 -9.17 22.92
N GLN A 275 -6.74 -8.41 22.59
CA GLN A 275 -6.91 -7.07 22.04
C GLN A 275 -7.71 -7.12 20.73
N PRO A 276 -8.74 -6.25 20.56
CA PRO A 276 -9.55 -6.27 19.35
C PRO A 276 -8.73 -5.94 18.12
N VAL A 277 -9.05 -6.61 17.02
CA VAL A 277 -8.51 -6.30 15.70
C VAL A 277 -8.90 -4.89 15.27
N SER A 278 -8.02 -4.25 14.50
CA SER A 278 -8.23 -2.88 14.05
C SER A 278 -8.80 -2.90 12.64
N PHE A 279 -9.90 -2.20 12.43
CA PHE A 279 -10.53 -2.11 11.11
C PHE A 279 -10.29 -0.74 10.48
N SER A 280 -10.05 -0.75 9.17
CA SER A 280 -10.01 0.45 8.35
C SER A 280 -10.87 0.26 7.11
N THR A 281 -11.87 1.12 6.95
CA THR A 281 -12.78 1.12 5.79
C THR A 281 -12.18 1.95 4.66
N HIS A 282 -12.09 1.36 3.46
CA HIS A 282 -11.54 2.01 2.26
C HIS A 282 -12.62 2.51 1.32
N ALA A 283 -13.72 1.77 1.19
CA ALA A 283 -14.88 2.14 0.38
C ALA A 283 -16.16 1.59 1.04
N ARG A 284 -17.29 2.28 0.86
CA ARG A 284 -18.60 1.87 1.35
C ARG A 284 -19.67 2.13 0.30
N HIS A 285 -20.56 1.18 0.15
CA HIS A 285 -21.77 1.29 -0.66
C HIS A 285 -22.98 1.02 0.23
N GLN A 286 -24.08 1.73 0.01
CA GLN A 286 -25.30 1.61 0.80
C GLN A 286 -26.49 1.86 -0.12
N GLU A 287 -27.48 0.97 -0.06
CA GLU A 287 -28.68 1.05 -0.89
C GLU A 287 -29.91 0.58 -0.11
N SER A 288 -31.03 1.28 -0.30
CA SER A 288 -32.35 0.88 0.20
C SER A 288 -33.00 -0.08 -0.79
N CYS A 289 -33.37 -1.27 -0.34
CA CYS A 289 -33.74 -2.41 -1.18
C CYS A 289 -35.19 -2.86 -1.02
N LEU A 290 -36.01 -2.03 -0.39
CA LEU A 290 -37.42 -2.34 -0.20
C LEU A 290 -38.09 -2.55 -1.57
N HIS A 291 -38.67 -3.73 -1.79
CA HIS A 291 -39.31 -4.17 -3.04
C HIS A 291 -38.38 -4.32 -4.26
N THR A 292 -37.05 -4.33 -4.06
CA THR A 292 -36.09 -4.55 -5.15
C THR A 292 -35.82 -6.05 -5.32
N ALA A 293 -36.05 -6.58 -6.52
CA ALA A 293 -35.80 -7.99 -6.85
C ALA A 293 -34.30 -8.33 -6.96
N GLN A 294 -33.51 -7.41 -7.52
CA GLN A 294 -32.07 -7.57 -7.72
C GLN A 294 -31.36 -6.22 -7.53
N SER A 295 -30.21 -6.24 -6.87
CA SER A 295 -29.34 -5.07 -6.71
C SER A 295 -27.87 -5.48 -6.94
N SER A 296 -27.00 -4.50 -7.16
CA SER A 296 -25.56 -4.70 -7.36
C SER A 296 -24.77 -3.56 -6.72
N PHE A 297 -23.54 -3.86 -6.29
CA PHE A 297 -22.60 -2.84 -5.86
C PHE A 297 -21.28 -2.93 -6.62
N SER A 298 -20.55 -1.82 -6.64
CA SER A 298 -19.16 -1.74 -7.09
C SER A 298 -18.35 -0.97 -6.04
N LEU A 299 -17.31 -1.59 -5.50
CA LEU A 299 -16.42 -0.99 -4.50
C LEU A 299 -15.00 -0.90 -5.06
N PRO A 300 -14.47 0.31 -5.33
CA PRO A 300 -13.12 0.48 -5.86
C PRO A 300 -12.06 0.21 -4.78
N ILE A 301 -11.03 -0.58 -5.12
CA ILE A 301 -9.86 -0.80 -4.26
C ILE A 301 -8.85 0.34 -4.51
N PRO A 302 -8.56 1.22 -3.53
CA PRO A 302 -7.72 2.38 -3.76
C PRO A 302 -6.27 2.01 -4.11
N LEU A 303 -5.67 2.72 -5.09
CA LEU A 303 -4.27 2.55 -5.50
C LEU A 303 -3.25 2.86 -4.37
N SER A 304 -3.67 3.64 -3.38
CA SER A 304 -2.88 4.00 -2.19
C SER A 304 -2.88 2.94 -1.09
N SER A 305 -3.84 1.99 -1.11
CA SER A 305 -3.99 0.95 -0.08
C SER A 305 -2.93 -0.14 -0.24
N THR A 306 -2.56 -0.80 0.86
CA THR A 306 -1.57 -1.88 0.85
C THR A 306 -2.21 -3.25 0.64
N PRO A 307 -1.57 -4.15 -0.12
CA PRO A 307 -2.09 -5.51 -0.28
C PRO A 307 -2.07 -6.25 1.05
N GLY A 308 -2.77 -7.39 1.12
CA GLY A 308 -2.73 -8.24 2.31
C GLY A 308 -1.31 -8.77 2.53
N PHE A 309 -0.81 -8.71 3.76
CA PHE A 309 0.52 -9.19 4.12
C PHE A 309 0.55 -9.69 5.56
N THR A 310 1.55 -10.51 5.87
CA THR A 310 1.76 -11.02 7.22
C THR A 310 3.24 -10.89 7.58
N THR A 311 3.50 -10.35 8.77
CA THR A 311 4.82 -10.25 9.40
C THR A 311 4.80 -10.99 10.74
N ASN A 312 5.94 -11.06 11.40
CA ASN A 312 6.07 -11.58 12.76
C ASN A 312 5.26 -10.79 13.81
N ILE A 313 4.91 -9.53 13.54
CA ILE A 313 4.22 -8.66 14.51
C ILE A 313 2.76 -8.42 14.13
N VAL A 314 2.48 -8.17 12.85
CA VAL A 314 1.14 -7.81 12.36
C VAL A 314 0.74 -8.65 11.14
N SER A 315 -0.56 -8.93 11.03
CA SER A 315 -1.20 -9.43 9.82
C SER A 315 -2.25 -8.46 9.34
N LEU A 316 -2.23 -8.14 8.04
CA LEU A 316 -3.23 -7.34 7.37
C LEU A 316 -4.03 -8.22 6.40
N LYS A 317 -5.33 -8.36 6.64
CA LYS A 317 -6.26 -9.12 5.79
C LYS A 317 -7.33 -8.19 5.21
N TRP A 318 -7.89 -8.57 4.07
CA TRP A 318 -8.97 -7.83 3.42
C TRP A 318 -10.29 -8.57 3.57
N ARG A 319 -11.37 -7.84 3.80
CA ARG A 319 -12.72 -8.40 3.91
C ARG A 319 -13.79 -7.45 3.35
N LEU A 320 -14.88 -8.02 2.88
CA LEU A 320 -16.13 -7.31 2.64
C LEU A 320 -17.00 -7.49 3.87
N HIS A 321 -17.35 -6.38 4.50
CA HIS A 321 -18.27 -6.33 5.63
C HIS A 321 -19.65 -5.93 5.13
N PHE A 322 -20.61 -6.81 5.30
CA PHE A 322 -22.00 -6.60 4.93
C PHE A 322 -22.82 -6.31 6.18
N GLU A 323 -23.68 -5.31 6.11
CA GLU A 323 -24.68 -4.99 7.13
C GLU A 323 -26.05 -5.00 6.44
N PHE A 324 -26.96 -5.83 6.92
CA PHE A 324 -28.31 -5.93 6.38
C PHE A 324 -29.32 -5.45 7.40
N VAL A 325 -30.32 -4.74 6.91
CA VAL A 325 -31.44 -4.22 7.66
C VAL A 325 -32.68 -4.88 7.07
N THR A 326 -33.32 -5.75 7.85
CA THR A 326 -34.47 -6.58 7.40
C THR A 326 -35.72 -6.26 8.20
N SER A 327 -36.89 -6.48 7.61
CA SER A 327 -38.14 -6.23 8.34
C SER A 327 -38.36 -7.26 9.46
N GLY A 328 -38.78 -6.78 10.63
CA GLY A 328 -39.18 -7.53 11.81
C GLY A 328 -40.43 -8.38 11.59
N LYS A 329 -41.35 -7.87 10.75
CA LYS A 329 -42.60 -8.53 10.40
C LYS A 329 -42.44 -9.10 8.99
N SER A 330 -42.79 -10.37 8.80
CA SER A 330 -43.14 -10.87 7.46
C SER A 330 -44.11 -9.85 6.90
N ALA A 331 -43.78 -9.22 5.78
CA ALA A 331 -44.68 -8.26 5.15
C ALA A 331 -45.95 -9.02 4.81
N GLY A 332 -46.91 -9.04 5.74
CA GLY A 332 -48.28 -9.31 5.42
C GLY A 332 -48.58 -8.29 4.35
N THR A 333 -48.88 -8.80 3.15
CA THR A 333 -49.50 -8.06 2.08
C THR A 333 -50.37 -7.00 2.71
N CYS A 334 -50.17 -5.73 2.39
CA CYS A 334 -51.14 -4.70 2.76
C CYS A 334 -52.44 -5.11 2.09
N LEU A 335 -53.22 -5.96 2.75
CA LEU A 335 -54.56 -6.31 2.35
C LEU A 335 -55.30 -5.01 2.54
N VAL A 336 -55.58 -4.34 1.42
CA VAL A 336 -56.57 -3.27 1.34
C VAL A 336 -57.75 -3.75 2.16
N ARG A 337 -57.94 -3.17 3.35
CA ARG A 337 -59.08 -3.48 4.20
C ARG A 337 -60.27 -2.98 3.42
N GLY A 338 -61.03 -3.93 2.87
CA GLY A 338 -62.02 -3.67 1.85
C GLY A 338 -63.01 -2.57 2.24
N SER A 339 -63.39 -1.81 1.21
CA SER A 339 -64.45 -0.80 1.18
C SER A 339 -64.15 0.52 1.89
N GLN A 340 -63.45 1.45 1.22
CA GLN A 340 -63.85 2.87 1.25
C GLN A 340 -63.62 3.53 -0.11
N SER A 341 -64.68 4.21 -0.57
CA SER A 341 -64.73 5.00 -1.79
C SER A 341 -64.17 6.39 -1.49
N GLU A 342 -62.85 6.58 -1.55
CA GLU A 342 -62.19 7.89 -1.60
C GLU A 342 -60.70 7.69 -1.94
N ALA A 343 -60.07 8.68 -2.57
CA ALA A 343 -58.71 8.58 -3.06
C ALA A 343 -57.73 8.19 -1.92
N VAL A 344 -57.15 6.99 -2.01
CA VAL A 344 -56.17 6.49 -1.04
C VAL A 344 -54.83 7.18 -1.29
N THR A 345 -54.47 8.11 -0.42
CA THR A 345 -53.12 8.66 -0.36
C THR A 345 -52.22 7.64 0.33
N TRP A 346 -51.33 7.01 -0.43
CA TRP A 346 -50.32 6.11 0.12
C TRP A 346 -49.31 6.93 0.93
N THR A 347 -49.24 6.69 2.23
CA THR A 347 -48.22 7.26 3.11
C THR A 347 -47.17 6.20 3.43
N GLY A 348 -45.91 6.62 3.59
CA GLY A 348 -44.86 5.74 4.10
C GLY A 348 -45.16 5.30 5.52
N VAL A 349 -44.75 4.08 5.88
CA VAL A 349 -44.92 3.56 7.25
C VAL A 349 -44.08 4.40 8.22
N GLU A 350 -44.71 5.00 9.23
CA GLU A 350 -44.04 5.89 10.21
C GLU A 350 -43.14 5.12 11.19
N GLN A 351 -43.47 3.87 11.52
CA GLN A 351 -42.70 3.00 12.40
C GLN A 351 -42.70 1.56 11.89
N MET A 352 -41.51 1.00 11.66
CA MET A 352 -41.33 -0.37 11.21
C MET A 352 -40.36 -1.09 12.16
N GLU A 353 -40.70 -2.31 12.56
CA GLU A 353 -39.79 -3.17 13.31
C GLU A 353 -38.70 -3.68 12.36
N VAL A 354 -37.46 -3.68 12.83
CA VAL A 354 -36.28 -3.92 12.00
C VAL A 354 -35.27 -4.78 12.75
N ASP A 355 -34.69 -5.74 12.05
CA ASP A 355 -33.55 -6.52 12.53
C ASP A 355 -32.32 -6.20 11.71
N THR A 356 -31.19 -6.04 12.39
CA THR A 356 -29.89 -5.84 11.74
C THR A 356 -28.99 -7.03 12.02
N PHE A 357 -28.32 -7.53 10.99
CA PHE A 357 -27.27 -8.52 11.12
C PHE A 357 -26.12 -8.21 10.19
N SER A 358 -24.94 -8.74 10.51
CA SER A 358 -23.73 -8.54 9.72
C SER A 358 -23.16 -9.87 9.22
N TRP A 359 -22.45 -9.78 8.09
CA TRP A 359 -21.76 -10.90 7.49
C TRP A 359 -20.40 -10.43 6.95
N ASP A 360 -19.38 -11.26 7.07
CA ASP A 360 -18.03 -10.97 6.61
C ASP A 360 -17.58 -11.98 5.56
N LEU A 361 -17.12 -11.49 4.41
CA LEU A 361 -16.52 -12.32 3.36
C LEU A 361 -15.03 -11.94 3.19
N PRO A 362 -14.09 -12.83 3.54
CA PRO A 362 -12.67 -12.57 3.31
C PRO A 362 -12.35 -12.55 1.81
N ILE A 363 -11.54 -11.59 1.39
CA ILE A 363 -11.01 -11.48 0.02
C ILE A 363 -9.50 -11.34 0.06
N LYS A 364 -8.83 -11.67 -1.05
CA LYS A 364 -7.39 -11.46 -1.20
C LYS A 364 -7.16 -10.29 -2.14
N VAL A 365 -6.36 -9.33 -1.70
CA VAL A 365 -5.94 -8.19 -2.52
C VAL A 365 -4.44 -8.28 -2.75
N LEU A 366 -4.07 -8.40 -4.02
CA LEU A 366 -2.70 -8.49 -4.53
C LEU A 366 -2.17 -7.10 -4.89
N PRO A 367 -0.84 -6.91 -4.91
CA PRO A 367 -0.25 -5.65 -5.39
C PRO A 367 -0.60 -5.38 -6.86
N THR A 368 -0.28 -4.17 -7.31
CA THR A 368 -0.43 -3.75 -8.71
C THR A 368 0.93 -3.36 -9.28
N ASN A 369 0.97 -3.00 -10.55
CA ASN A 369 2.18 -2.51 -11.20
C ASN A 369 2.68 -1.23 -10.47
N PRO A 370 3.96 -1.16 -10.09
CA PRO A 370 4.51 0.00 -9.37
C PRO A 370 4.35 1.33 -10.11
N VAL A 371 4.37 1.31 -11.45
CA VAL A 371 4.14 2.51 -12.28
C VAL A 371 2.71 3.05 -12.09
N LEU A 372 1.71 2.17 -12.06
CA LEU A 372 0.32 2.55 -11.82
C LEU A 372 0.12 3.13 -10.40
N ALA A 373 0.74 2.50 -9.41
CA ALA A 373 0.68 2.97 -8.03
C ALA A 373 1.42 4.31 -7.82
N SER A 374 2.40 4.62 -8.68
CA SER A 374 3.17 5.87 -8.62
C SER A 374 2.33 7.11 -8.94
N TYR A 375 1.31 6.99 -9.81
CA TYR A 375 0.43 8.11 -10.17
C TYR A 375 -0.38 8.69 -9.01
N VAL A 376 -0.66 7.88 -7.98
CA VAL A 376 -1.46 8.27 -6.81
C VAL A 376 -0.58 8.42 -5.56
N SER A 377 0.74 8.30 -5.71
CA SER A 377 1.66 8.45 -4.59
C SER A 377 1.72 9.90 -4.12
N GLN A 378 1.74 10.09 -2.79
CA GLN A 378 1.96 11.39 -2.17
C GLN A 378 3.44 11.78 -2.12
N PHE A 379 4.35 10.88 -2.50
CA PHE A 379 5.78 11.12 -2.47
C PHE A 379 6.25 11.82 -3.74
N SER A 380 7.10 12.83 -3.56
CA SER A 380 7.73 13.52 -4.67
C SER A 380 8.82 12.66 -5.31
N ASN A 381 8.88 12.67 -6.64
CA ASN A 381 9.97 12.05 -7.40
C ASN A 381 11.30 12.80 -7.25
N THR A 382 11.25 14.06 -6.82
CA THR A 382 12.41 14.93 -6.62
C THR A 382 12.41 15.48 -5.20
N ASN A 383 13.50 15.29 -4.48
CA ASN A 383 13.69 15.89 -3.15
C ASN A 383 15.01 16.65 -3.17
N CYS A 384 15.03 17.82 -2.54
CA CYS A 384 16.23 18.63 -2.43
C CYS A 384 16.52 19.03 -0.99
N ILE A 385 17.79 19.28 -0.72
CA ILE A 385 18.26 19.91 0.50
C ILE A 385 19.37 20.88 0.13
N THR A 386 19.45 21.98 0.87
CA THR A 386 20.52 22.96 0.72
C THR A 386 21.50 22.82 1.87
N ILE A 387 22.77 22.60 1.53
CA ILE A 387 23.85 22.30 2.48
C ILE A 387 24.80 23.45 2.70
#